data_AF-A0A1H3QTX7-F1
#
_entry.id   AF-A0A1H3QTX7-F1
#
_cell.length_a   1.000
_cell.length_b   1.000
_cell.length_c   1.000
_cell.angle_alpha   90.00
_cell.angle_beta   90.00
_cell.angle_gamma   90.00
#
_symmetry.space_group_name_H-M   'P 1'
#
loop_
_entity.id
_entity.type
_entity.pdbx_description
1 polymer ?
#
loop_
_entity_poly.entity_id
_entity_poly.type
_entity_poly.pdbx_seq_one_letter_code
_entity_poly.pdbx_strand_id
1 'polypeptide(L)'
;MIIEDIEAGSVFCYERTFTLEDVQQFSAISGDEGDHHMVPDEYGRVVVHGFLTATLPTKIGGDFNVVARDFTMKFVRPVFTGDTIRCEVTMHRIEKQEQ
;
A
#
# COMPACT_ATOMS: atom_id res chain seq x y z
N MET A 1 1.12 -18.43 10.12
CA MET A 1 -0.26 -18.14 10.54
C MET A 1 -1.16 -18.76 9.51
N ILE A 2 -2.10 -19.61 9.92
CA ILE A 2 -3.04 -20.28 9.02
C ILE A 2 -4.29 -19.38 8.96
N ILE A 3 -4.98 -19.30 7.81
CA ILE A 3 -6.22 -18.51 7.66
C ILE A 3 -7.27 -18.88 8.72
N GLU A 4 -7.22 -20.11 9.25
CA GLU A 4 -8.10 -20.63 10.28
C GLU A 4 -8.04 -19.87 11.61
N ASP A 5 -6.93 -19.18 11.88
CA ASP A 5 -6.73 -18.39 13.12
C ASP A 5 -7.17 -16.93 12.97
N ILE A 6 -7.72 -16.54 11.82
CA ILE A 6 -8.16 -15.17 11.55
C ILE A 6 -9.64 -15.05 11.91
N GLU A 7 -9.97 -14.06 12.71
CA GLU A 7 -11.33 -13.77 13.12
C GLU A 7 -11.77 -12.38 12.66
N ALA A 8 -13.08 -12.15 12.65
CA ALA A 8 -13.60 -10.80 12.45
C ALA A 8 -13.08 -9.88 13.56
N GLY A 9 -12.52 -8.73 13.17
CA GLY A 9 -11.85 -7.79 14.06
C GLY A 9 -10.34 -7.97 14.17
N SER A 10 -9.75 -9.03 13.59
CA SER A 10 -8.29 -9.14 13.51
C SER A 10 -7.69 -7.95 12.74
N VAL A 11 -6.63 -7.36 13.32
CA VAL A 11 -5.90 -6.23 12.73
C VAL A 11 -4.48 -6.66 12.41
N PHE A 12 -4.06 -6.44 11.17
CA PHE A 12 -2.70 -6.69 10.70
C PHE A 12 -2.03 -5.37 10.34
N CYS A 13 -0.78 -5.22 10.74
CA CYS A 13 0.00 -4.01 10.51
C CYS A 13 1.20 -4.29 9.60
N TYR A 14 1.47 -3.37 8.70
CA TYR A 14 2.69 -3.38 7.90
C TYR A 14 3.21 -1.95 7.75
N GLU A 15 4.48 -1.73 8.03
CA GLU A 15 5.14 -0.43 7.93
C GLU A 15 6.16 -0.44 6.80
N ARG A 16 6.22 0.66 6.05
CA ARG A 16 7.21 0.85 4.99
C ARG A 16 7.57 2.33 4.86
N THR A 17 8.85 2.59 4.66
CA THR A 17 9.36 3.88 4.20
C THR A 17 9.61 3.80 2.70
N PHE A 18 9.02 4.69 1.92
CA PHE A 18 9.24 4.73 0.47
C PHE A 18 10.47 5.58 0.14
N THR A 19 11.29 5.06 -0.75
CA THR A 19 12.53 5.66 -1.23
C THR A 19 12.33 6.34 -2.58
N LEU A 20 13.32 7.12 -3.02
CA LEU A 20 13.35 7.68 -4.37
C LEU A 20 13.35 6.57 -5.43
N GLU A 21 14.07 5.47 -5.19
CA GLU A 21 14.10 4.34 -6.11
C GLU A 21 12.72 3.70 -6.28
N ASP A 22 11.96 3.53 -5.19
CA ASP A 22 10.59 3.00 -5.26
C ASP A 22 9.70 3.87 -6.16
N VAL A 23 9.80 5.20 -6.03
CA VAL A 23 9.04 6.15 -6.84
C VAL A 23 9.48 6.05 -8.30
N GLN A 24 10.78 6.02 -8.58
CA GLN A 24 11.31 5.89 -9.94
C GLN A 24 10.88 4.59 -10.62
N GLN A 25 10.95 3.46 -9.92
CA GLN A 25 10.49 2.17 -10.42
C GLN A 25 8.99 2.18 -10.68
N PHE A 26 8.20 2.81 -9.79
CA PHE A 26 6.76 2.91 -9.98
C PHE A 26 6.39 3.85 -11.14
N SER A 27 7.10 4.96 -11.33
CA SER A 27 6.95 5.81 -12.52
C SER A 27 7.21 5.02 -13.79
N ALA A 28 8.31 4.25 -13.83
CA ALA A 28 8.67 3.46 -15.01
C ALA A 28 7.64 2.36 -15.34
N ILE A 29 7.07 1.70 -14.32
CA ILE A 29 6.10 0.60 -14.54
C ILE A 29 4.69 1.12 -14.83
N SER A 30 4.29 2.24 -14.23
CA SER A 30 2.94 2.81 -14.38
C SER A 30 2.82 3.83 -15.51
N GLY A 31 3.93 4.45 -15.90
CA GLY A 31 3.95 5.61 -16.80
C GLY A 31 3.53 6.93 -16.14
N ASP A 32 3.29 6.95 -14.82
CA ASP A 32 2.93 8.15 -14.09
C ASP A 32 4.17 8.99 -13.72
N GLU A 33 4.52 9.89 -14.62
CA GLU A 33 5.68 10.80 -14.50
C GLU A 33 5.27 12.22 -14.12
N GLY A 34 4.15 12.41 -13.41
CA GLY A 34 3.72 13.74 -12.97
C GLY A 34 4.84 14.50 -12.23
N ASP A 35 4.96 15.81 -12.45
CA ASP A 35 6.10 16.62 -11.97
C ASP A 35 6.40 16.45 -10.48
N HIS A 36 5.37 16.24 -9.66
CA HIS A 36 5.49 16.05 -8.21
C HIS A 36 6.16 14.71 -7.80
N HIS A 37 6.26 13.75 -8.72
CA HIS A 37 7.01 12.50 -8.57
C HIS A 37 8.45 12.60 -9.10
N MET A 38 8.73 13.59 -9.96
CA MET A 38 9.98 13.68 -10.73
C MET A 38 10.88 14.84 -10.30
N VAL A 39 10.29 15.94 -9.80
CA VAL A 39 11.00 17.15 -9.40
C VAL A 39 11.09 17.19 -7.88
N PRO A 40 12.30 17.04 -7.30
CA PRO A 40 12.48 17.10 -5.85
C PRO A 40 12.17 18.48 -5.26
N ASP A 41 11.67 18.48 -4.02
CA ASP A 41 11.56 19.68 -3.19
C ASP A 41 12.94 20.19 -2.72
N GLU A 42 12.95 21.26 -1.93
CA GLU A 42 14.19 21.86 -1.38
C GLU A 42 14.99 20.90 -0.47
N TYR A 43 14.38 19.82 0.00
CA TYR A 43 15.00 18.78 0.82
C TYR A 43 15.36 17.52 0.01
N GLY A 44 15.20 17.56 -1.32
CA GLY A 44 15.50 16.43 -2.20
C GLY A 44 14.45 15.31 -2.18
N ARG A 45 13.23 15.58 -1.69
CA ARG A 45 12.14 14.60 -1.62
C ARG A 45 11.15 14.81 -2.75
N VAL A 46 10.49 13.74 -3.18
CA VAL A 46 9.36 13.80 -4.11
C VAL A 46 8.10 13.27 -3.43
N VAL A 47 6.94 13.61 -3.97
CA VAL A 47 5.68 13.02 -3.55
C VAL A 47 5.66 11.57 -4.01
N VAL A 48 5.22 10.66 -3.16
CA VAL A 48 5.01 9.24 -3.48
C VAL A 48 3.66 9.08 -4.17
N HIS A 49 3.59 8.31 -5.26
CA HIS A 49 2.30 8.05 -5.95
C HIS A 49 1.26 7.53 -4.97
N GLY A 50 0.03 8.04 -5.08
CA GLY A 50 -1.09 7.52 -4.30
C GLY A 50 -1.23 6.01 -4.48
N PHE A 51 -1.18 5.53 -5.72
CA PHE A 51 -1.26 4.10 -6.01
C PHE A 51 -0.04 3.28 -5.59
N LEU A 52 1.14 3.90 -5.45
CA LEU A 52 2.28 3.21 -4.84
C LEU A 52 2.03 2.97 -3.35
N THR A 53 1.53 3.97 -2.62
CA THR A 53 1.12 3.78 -1.21
C THR A 53 -0.03 2.78 -1.07
N ALA A 54 -0.92 2.72 -2.08
CA ALA A 54 -2.02 1.78 -2.17
C ALA A 54 -1.59 0.31 -2.29
N THR A 55 -0.31 0.04 -2.58
CA THR A 55 0.20 -1.33 -2.63
C THR A 55 0.40 -1.96 -1.25
N LEU A 56 0.47 -1.19 -0.16
CA LEU A 56 0.79 -1.75 1.16
C LEU A 56 -0.15 -2.90 1.61
N PRO A 57 -1.48 -2.86 1.37
CA PRO A 57 -2.36 -3.97 1.68
C PRO A 57 -2.06 -5.25 0.88
N THR A 58 -1.40 -5.17 -0.28
CA THR A 58 -1.08 -6.36 -1.09
C THR A 58 -0.06 -7.25 -0.42
N LYS A 59 0.81 -6.71 0.45
CA LYS A 59 1.69 -7.51 1.31
C LYS A 59 0.86 -8.44 2.18
N ILE A 60 -0.12 -7.87 2.90
CA ILE A 60 -0.99 -8.62 3.81
C ILE A 60 -1.89 -9.57 3.02
N GLY A 61 -2.42 -9.11 1.88
CA GLY A 61 -3.21 -9.98 1.00
C GLY A 61 -2.41 -11.16 0.45
N GLY A 62 -1.15 -10.95 0.10
CA GLY A 62 -0.22 -11.99 -0.33
C GLY A 62 0.09 -13.01 0.76
N ASP A 63 0.29 -12.55 2.01
CA ASP A 63 0.49 -13.44 3.17
C ASP A 63 -0.71 -14.39 3.39
N PHE A 64 -1.92 -13.94 3.03
CA PHE A 64 -3.16 -14.71 3.15
C PHE A 64 -3.64 -15.32 1.84
N ASN A 65 -2.89 -15.16 0.74
CA ASN A 65 -3.27 -15.66 -0.59
C ASN A 65 -4.70 -15.26 -1.01
N VAL A 66 -5.12 -14.02 -0.75
CA VAL A 66 -6.45 -13.52 -1.12
C VAL A 66 -6.42 -12.84 -2.49
N VAL A 67 -7.52 -12.98 -3.24
CA VAL A 67 -7.72 -12.26 -4.51
C VAL A 67 -8.63 -11.08 -4.25
N ALA A 68 -8.11 -9.87 -4.43
CA ALA A 68 -8.90 -8.66 -4.31
C ALA A 68 -9.84 -8.50 -5.53
N ARG A 69 -11.08 -8.04 -5.27
CA ARG A 69 -12.11 -7.84 -6.30
C ARG A 69 -12.48 -6.38 -6.47
N ASP A 70 -12.62 -5.67 -5.36
CA ASP A 70 -13.06 -4.27 -5.34
C ASP A 70 -12.16 -3.45 -4.40
N PHE A 71 -11.87 -2.22 -4.80
CA PHE A 71 -11.10 -1.26 -4.02
C PHE A 71 -11.82 0.08 -3.97
N THR A 72 -11.97 0.64 -2.76
CA THR A 72 -12.37 2.03 -2.56
C THR A 72 -11.26 2.73 -1.79
N MET A 73 -10.76 3.84 -2.33
CA MET A 73 -9.58 4.51 -1.80
C MET A 73 -9.79 6.02 -1.68
N LYS A 74 -9.22 6.62 -0.63
CA LYS A 74 -9.21 8.08 -0.43
C LYS A 74 -7.80 8.54 -0.08
N PHE A 75 -7.21 9.35 -0.93
CA PHE A 75 -5.88 9.95 -0.71
C PHE A 75 -6.05 11.28 0.03
N VAL A 76 -5.89 11.25 1.36
CA VAL A 76 -6.24 12.38 2.24
C VAL A 76 -5.13 13.41 2.43
N ARG A 77 -3.88 13.03 2.21
CA ARG A 77 -2.70 13.91 2.32
C ARG A 77 -1.57 13.38 1.44
N PRO A 78 -0.66 14.24 0.94
CA PRO A 78 0.54 13.78 0.28
C PRO A 78 1.45 13.00 1.25
N VAL A 79 2.25 12.13 0.66
CA VAL A 79 3.30 11.36 1.33
C VAL A 79 4.58 11.68 0.57
N PHE A 80 5.66 11.93 1.28
CA PHE A 80 6.96 12.22 0.69
C PHE A 80 7.91 11.03 0.85
N THR A 81 8.87 10.90 -0.05
CA THR A 81 9.96 9.95 0.12
C THR A 81 10.69 10.20 1.45
N GLY A 82 10.98 9.12 2.18
CA GLY A 82 11.51 9.17 3.54
C GLY A 82 10.43 9.13 4.63
N ASP A 83 9.15 9.38 4.31
CA ASP A 83 8.06 9.16 5.25
C ASP A 83 7.84 7.65 5.47
N THR A 84 7.68 7.25 6.74
CA THR A 84 7.20 5.91 7.09
C THR A 84 5.68 5.90 7.12
N ILE A 85 5.08 4.99 6.36
CA ILE A 85 3.64 4.74 6.37
C ILE A 85 3.37 3.43 7.09
N ARG A 86 2.41 3.46 8.02
CA ARG A 86 1.81 2.28 8.63
C ARG A 86 0.47 1.99 7.96
N CYS A 87 0.36 0.81 7.38
CA CYS A 87 -0.88 0.25 6.87
C CYS A 87 -1.47 -0.68 7.93
N GLU A 88 -2.73 -0.43 8.29
CA GLU A 88 -3.51 -1.30 9.16
C GLU A 88 -4.66 -1.90 8.34
N VAL A 89 -4.75 -3.22 8.32
CA VAL A 89 -5.82 -3.96 7.65
C VAL A 89 -6.66 -4.64 8.71
N THR A 90 -7.94 -4.28 8.75
CA THR A 90 -8.92 -4.90 9.64
C THR A 90 -9.77 -5.89 8.85
N MET A 91 -9.84 -7.13 9.32
CA MET A 91 -10.72 -8.14 8.75
C MET A 91 -12.13 -7.97 9.29
N HIS A 92 -13.08 -7.54 8.46
CA HIS A 92 -14.46 -7.31 8.92
C HIS A 92 -15.34 -8.56 8.84
N ARG A 93 -15.16 -9.37 7.79
CA ARG A 93 -15.95 -10.57 7.54
C ARG A 93 -15.08 -11.60 6.84
N ILE A 94 -15.21 -12.85 7.28
CA ILE A 94 -14.46 -13.98 6.74
C ILE A 94 -15.49 -15.05 6.42
N GLU A 95 -15.46 -15.55 5.19
CA GLU A 95 -16.35 -16.61 4.73
C GLU A 95 -15.49 -17.77 4.24
N LYS A 96 -15.74 -18.95 4.81
CA LYS A 96 -15.15 -20.18 4.29
C LYS A 96 -15.94 -20.56 3.05
N GLN A 97 -15.24 -20.74 1.92
CA GLN A 97 -15.85 -21.46 0.81
C GLN A 97 -15.91 -22.93 1.19
N GLU A 98 -17.12 -23.49 1.25
CA GLU A 98 -17.29 -24.93 1.18
C GLU A 98 -16.87 -25.38 -0.24
N GLN A 99 -15.95 -26.34 -0.30
CA GLN A 99 -15.56 -26.99 -1.56
C GLN A 99 -16.65 -27.93 -2.05
#